data_AF-A0A9Q5G3C9-F1
#
_entry.id   AF-A0A9Q5G3C9-F1
#
_cell.length_a   1.000
_cell.length_b   1.000
_cell.length_c   1.000
_cell.angle_alpha   90.00
_cell.angle_beta   90.00
_cell.angle_gamma   90.00
#
_symmetry.space_group_name_H-M   'P 1'
#
loop_
_entity.id
_entity.type
_entity.pdbx_description
1 polymer ?
#
loop_
_entity_poly.entity_id
_entity_poly.type
_entity_poly.pdbx_seq_one_letter_code
_entity_poly.pdbx_strand_id
1 'polypeptide(L)'
;MEGIKRHKIGLFSAILLALNSLIGSGWLFGSGSAAKIAGPAAILSWILGAVIIIAIALTYVELGAMFPESGGMSRYAQYSHGSLLGFVAAWANWISLVTLVQ
;
A
#
# COMPACT_ATOMS: atom_id res chain seq x y z
N MET A 1 11.93 -32.71 12.81
CA MET A 1 11.94 -31.24 12.58
C MET A 1 10.94 -30.97 11.47
N GLU A 2 9.67 -30.76 11.82
CA GLU A 2 8.64 -30.47 10.82
C GLU A 2 8.87 -29.09 10.22
N GLY A 3 9.25 -29.04 8.94
CA GLY A 3 9.42 -27.79 8.22
C GLY A 3 8.08 -27.08 8.12
N ILE A 4 8.00 -25.86 8.67
CA ILE A 4 6.83 -24.99 8.61
C ILE A 4 6.43 -24.82 7.13
N LYS A 5 5.36 -25.49 6.71
CA LYS A 5 4.76 -25.30 5.37
C LYS A 5 4.20 -23.87 5.31
N ARG A 6 4.93 -22.95 4.69
CA ARG A 6 4.42 -21.60 4.41
C ARG A 6 3.28 -21.71 3.40
N HIS A 7 2.07 -21.35 3.82
CA HIS A 7 0.92 -21.27 2.91
C HIS A 7 1.17 -20.10 1.95
N LYS A 8 1.46 -20.40 0.69
CA LYS A 8 1.63 -19.37 -0.34
C LYS A 8 0.26 -18.90 -0.78
N ILE A 9 0.01 -17.60 -0.66
CA ILE A 9 -1.23 -16.98 -1.15
C ILE A 9 -1.15 -16.97 -2.69
N GLY A 10 -2.20 -17.45 -3.35
CA GLY A 10 -2.31 -17.37 -4.81
C GLY A 10 -2.53 -15.94 -5.29
N LEU A 11 -2.16 -15.63 -6.53
CA LEU A 11 -2.28 -14.28 -7.11
C LEU A 11 -3.71 -13.73 -6.97
N PHE A 12 -4.71 -14.54 -7.29
CA PHE A 12 -6.10 -14.13 -7.21
C PHE A 12 -6.53 -13.78 -5.77
N SER A 13 -6.17 -14.62 -4.80
CA SER A 13 -6.44 -14.37 -3.39
C SER A 13 -5.71 -13.11 -2.89
N ALA A 14 -4.49 -12.86 -3.36
CA ALA A 14 -3.73 -11.66 -3.02
C ALA A 14 -4.38 -10.38 -3.59
N ILE A 15 -4.87 -10.43 -4.83
CA ILE A 15 -5.61 -9.31 -5.45
C ILE A 15 -6.90 -9.05 -4.69
N LEU A 16 -7.67 -10.09 -4.37
CA LEU A 16 -8.92 -9.96 -3.62
C LEU A 16 -8.69 -9.38 -2.22
N LEU A 17 -7.62 -9.81 -1.53
CA LEU A 17 -7.23 -9.26 -0.24
C LEU A 17 -6.94 -7.75 -0.36
N ALA A 18 -6.13 -7.35 -1.35
CA ALA A 18 -5.82 -5.94 -1.59
C ALA A 18 -7.09 -5.12 -1.92
N LEU A 19 -7.98 -5.65 -2.76
CA LEU A 19 -9.24 -4.99 -3.10
C LEU A 19 -10.15 -4.83 -1.87
N ASN A 20 -10.24 -5.84 -1.02
CA ASN A 20 -11.01 -5.76 0.22
C ASN A 20 -10.46 -4.65 1.15
N SER A 21 -9.13 -4.57 1.30
CA SER A 21 -8.50 -3.49 2.08
C SER A 21 -8.75 -2.10 1.48
N LEU A 22 -8.71 -1.96 0.16
CA LEU A 22 -9.00 -0.69 -0.52
C LEU A 22 -10.45 -0.25 -0.28
N ILE A 23 -11.42 -1.16 -0.42
CA ILE A 23 -12.83 -0.86 -0.17
C ILE A 23 -13.07 -0.51 1.31
N GLY A 24 -12.42 -1.22 2.24
CA GLY A 24 -12.54 -1.00 3.68
C GLY A 24 -11.90 0.29 4.21
N SER A 25 -11.04 0.95 3.43
CA SER A 25 -10.31 2.15 3.85
C SER A 25 -11.14 3.44 3.98
N GLY A 26 -12.43 3.42 3.61
CA GLY A 26 -13.29 4.60 3.67
C GLY A 26 -13.00 5.67 2.59
N TRP A 27 -12.28 5.33 1.52
CA TRP A 27 -11.91 6.26 0.44
C TRP A 27 -13.09 7.02 -0.19
N LEU A 28 -14.30 6.46 -0.13
CA LEU A 28 -15.54 7.06 -0.61
C LEU A 28 -15.91 8.37 0.12
N PHE A 29 -15.48 8.56 1.38
CA PHE A 29 -15.70 9.82 2.08
C PHE A 29 -14.88 10.97 1.46
N GLY A 30 -13.68 10.66 0.96
CA GLY A 30 -12.84 11.59 0.22
C GLY A 30 -13.46 11.95 -1.14
N SER A 31 -14.01 10.96 -1.86
CA SER A 31 -14.68 11.21 -3.15
C SER A 31 -15.91 12.11 -3.00
N GLY A 32 -16.73 11.89 -1.97
CA GLY A 32 -17.89 12.71 -1.65
C GLY A 32 -17.51 14.14 -1.26
N SER A 33 -16.42 14.32 -0.52
CA SER A 33 -15.92 15.65 -0.15
C SER A 33 -15.38 16.42 -1.36
N ALA A 34 -14.63 15.75 -2.24
CA ALA A 34 -14.13 16.34 -3.49
C ALA A 34 -15.29 16.77 -4.41
N ALA A 35 -16.33 15.94 -4.53
CA ALA A 35 -17.52 16.24 -5.31
C ALA A 35 -18.33 17.42 -4.74
N LYS A 36 -18.40 17.56 -3.41
CA LYS A 36 -19.07 18.71 -2.77
C LYS A 36 -18.37 20.04 -3.05
N ILE A 37 -17.04 20.04 -3.14
CA ILE A 37 -16.24 21.25 -3.35
C ILE A 37 -16.16 21.61 -4.84
N ALA A 38 -15.82 20.64 -5.69
CA ALA A 38 -15.54 20.86 -7.11
C ALA A 38 -16.71 20.54 -8.05
N GLY A 39 -17.81 19.98 -7.54
CA GLY A 39 -18.92 19.52 -8.37
C GLY A 39 -18.50 18.45 -9.39
N PRO A 40 -19.07 18.46 -10.61
CA PRO A 40 -18.71 17.50 -11.67
C PRO A 40 -17.22 17.50 -12.04
N ALA A 41 -16.49 18.60 -11.80
CA ALA A 41 -15.07 18.71 -12.09
C ALA A 41 -14.19 17.85 -11.16
N ALA A 42 -14.74 17.30 -10.07
CA ALA A 42 -14.01 16.40 -9.17
C ALA A 42 -13.39 15.19 -9.90
N ILE A 43 -13.96 14.76 -11.03
CA ILE A 43 -13.40 13.67 -11.83
C ILE A 43 -11.96 13.96 -12.32
N LEU A 44 -11.60 15.23 -12.52
CA LEU A 44 -10.24 15.62 -12.90
C LEU A 44 -9.23 15.32 -11.78
N SER A 45 -9.62 15.56 -10.52
CA SER A 45 -8.79 15.19 -9.37
C SER A 45 -8.60 13.68 -9.25
N TRP A 46 -9.62 12.89 -9.60
CA TRP A 46 -9.54 11.43 -9.65
C TRP A 46 -8.56 10.94 -10.71
N ILE A 47 -8.61 11.52 -11.91
CA ILE A 47 -7.68 11.17 -13.00
C ILE A 47 -6.25 11.52 -12.60
N LEU A 48 -6.01 12.72 -12.08
CA LEU A 48 -4.68 13.13 -11.61
C LEU A 48 -4.17 12.21 -10.49
N GLY A 49 -5.01 11.90 -9.51
CA GLY A 49 -4.69 10.96 -8.43
C GLY A 49 -4.32 9.57 -8.96
N ALA A 50 -5.09 9.05 -9.93
CA ALA A 50 -4.82 7.76 -10.55
C ALA A 50 -3.46 7.73 -11.26
N VAL A 51 -3.12 8.79 -12.02
CA VAL A 51 -1.82 8.89 -12.70
C VAL A 51 -0.66 8.87 -11.71
N ILE A 52 -0.76 9.66 -10.63
CA ILE A 52 0.28 9.72 -9.58
C ILE A 52 0.43 8.36 -8.88
N ILE A 53 -0.68 7.72 -8.53
CA ILE A 53 -0.67 6.41 -7.85
C ILE A 53 -0.09 5.32 -8.75
N ILE A 54 -0.36 5.33 -10.06
CA ILE A 54 0.22 4.36 -11.01
C ILE A 54 1.75 4.50 -11.05
N ALA A 55 2.28 5.73 -11.08
CA ALA A 55 3.73 5.94 -11.07
C ALA A 55 4.38 5.36 -9.79
N ILE A 56 3.73 5.54 -8.65
CA ILE A 56 4.17 4.94 -7.38
C ILE A 56 4.08 3.40 -7.47
N ALA A 57 2.96 2.87 -7.93
CA ALA A 57 2.71 1.43 -8.02
C ALA A 57 3.75 0.71 -8.89
N LEU A 58 4.15 1.30 -10.02
CA LEU A 58 5.19 0.74 -10.89
C LEU A 58 6.54 0.62 -10.15
N THR A 59 6.90 1.64 -9.38
CA THR A 59 8.13 1.60 -8.54
C THR A 59 8.07 0.44 -7.55
N TYR A 60 6.92 0.22 -6.92
CA TYR A 60 6.72 -0.92 -6.01
C TYR A 60 6.77 -2.27 -6.71
N VAL A 61 6.25 -2.38 -7.93
CA VAL A 61 6.31 -3.61 -8.73
C VAL A 61 7.76 -3.96 -9.07
N GLU A 62 8.55 -2.98 -9.51
CA GLU A 62 9.98 -3.19 -9.81
C GLU A 62 10.78 -3.62 -8.58
N LEU A 63 10.59 -2.93 -7.46
CA LEU A 63 11.24 -3.28 -6.18
C LEU A 63 10.80 -4.64 -5.66
N GLY A 64 9.51 -4.98 -5.78
CA GLY A 64 8.96 -6.28 -5.39
C GLY A 64 9.47 -7.44 -6.23
N ALA A 65 9.71 -7.21 -7.53
CA ALA A 65 10.31 -8.19 -8.41
C ALA A 65 11.81 -8.38 -8.16
N MET A 66 12.54 -7.30 -7.86
CA MET A 66 13.99 -7.36 -7.56
C MET A 66 14.30 -7.95 -6.18
N PHE A 67 13.49 -7.63 -5.17
CA PHE A 67 13.71 -8.05 -3.79
C PHE A 67 12.51 -8.86 -3.26
N PRO A 68 12.45 -10.18 -3.52
CA PRO A 68 11.35 -11.06 -3.09
C PRO A 68 11.47 -11.43 -1.60
N GLU A 69 11.68 -10.43 -0.75
CA GLU A 69 11.90 -10.53 0.68
C GLU A 69 10.62 -10.14 1.44
N SER A 70 10.42 -10.73 2.63
CA SER A 70 9.30 -10.37 3.50
C SER A 70 9.60 -9.05 4.23
N GLY A 71 8.68 -8.08 4.20
CA GLY A 71 8.80 -6.81 4.95
C GLY A 71 8.39 -5.54 4.20
N GLY A 72 8.17 -5.63 2.88
CA GLY A 72 7.58 -4.55 2.08
C GLY A 72 8.29 -3.20 2.23
N MET A 73 7.51 -2.12 2.39
CA MET A 73 8.00 -0.73 2.50
C MET A 73 9.10 -0.53 3.53
N SER A 74 9.00 -1.18 4.70
CA SER A 74 9.97 -1.02 5.79
C SER A 74 11.37 -1.54 5.43
N ARG A 75 11.44 -2.59 4.61
CA ARG A 75 12.70 -3.15 4.10
C ARG A 75 13.28 -2.31 2.97
N TYR A 76 12.46 -1.73 2.10
CA TYR A 76 12.93 -0.82 1.06
C TYR A 76 13.60 0.44 1.63
N ALA A 77 13.10 0.94 2.77
CA ALA A 77 13.76 2.01 3.52
C ALA A 77 15.12 1.56 4.11
N GLN A 78 15.24 0.32 4.56
CA GLN A 78 16.53 -0.24 5.02
C GLN A 78 17.57 -0.29 3.89
N TYR A 79 17.17 -0.73 2.69
CA TYR A 79 18.09 -0.88 1.56
C TYR A 79 18.63 0.45 1.03
N SER A 80 17.82 1.51 1.07
CA SER A 80 18.19 2.82 0.54
C SER A 80 18.92 3.71 1.57
N HIS A 81 18.53 3.64 2.84
CA HIS A 81 18.93 4.62 3.86
C HIS A 81 19.61 4.01 5.10
N GLY A 82 19.81 2.68 5.13
CA GLY A 82 20.48 1.98 6.22
C GLY A 82 19.56 1.56 7.38
N SER A 83 20.16 0.90 8.38
CA SER A 83 19.42 0.20 9.45
C SER A 83 18.59 1.12 10.35
N LEU A 84 19.07 2.33 10.64
CA LEU A 84 18.37 3.29 11.50
C LEU A 84 17.06 3.78 10.87
N LEU A 85 17.12 4.26 9.63
CA LEU A 85 15.94 4.78 8.93
C LEU A 85 14.93 3.68 8.61
N GLY A 86 15.41 2.48 8.34
CA GLY A 86 14.53 1.33 8.20
C GLY A 86 13.90 0.83 9.49
N PHE A 87 14.55 1.00 10.65
CA PHE A 87 13.91 0.78 11.96
C PHE A 87 12.78 1.78 12.20
N VAL A 88 13.04 3.07 11.93
CA VAL A 88 12.01 4.13 12.04
C VAL A 88 10.84 3.85 11.09
N ALA A 89 11.12 3.47 9.85
CA ALA A 89 10.09 3.12 8.87
C ALA A 89 9.28 1.88 9.30
N ALA A 90 9.91 0.88 9.90
CA ALA A 90 9.21 -0.29 10.44
C ALA A 90 8.25 0.10 11.57
N TRP A 91 8.68 0.96 12.50
CA TRP A 91 7.83 1.48 13.57
C TRP A 91 6.68 2.34 13.04
N ALA A 92 6.95 3.23 12.09
CA ALA A 92 5.92 4.04 11.44
C ALA A 92 4.88 3.16 10.74
N ASN A 93 5.32 2.13 10.03
CA ASN A 93 4.43 1.16 9.39
C ASN A 93 3.58 0.41 10.42
N TRP A 94 4.16 -0.01 11.55
CA TRP A 94 3.41 -0.69 12.61
C TRP A 94 2.33 0.21 13.23
N ILE A 95 2.66 1.46 13.55
CA ILE A 95 1.69 2.43 14.09
C ILE A 95 0.56 2.69 13.08
N SER A 96 0.89 2.84 11.80
CA SER A 96 -0.10 3.02 10.73
C SER A 96 -1.08 1.85 10.69
N LEU A 97 -0.59 0.61 10.76
CA LEU A 97 -1.43 -0.60 10.80
C LEU A 97 -2.34 -0.63 12.04
N VAL A 98 -1.83 -0.29 13.23
CA VAL A 98 -2.65 -0.24 14.46
C VAL A 98 -3.75 0.82 14.33
N THR A 99 -3.43 1.96 13.74
CA THR A 99 -4.39 3.06 13.56
C THR A 99 -5.51 2.67 12.58
N LEU A 100 -5.19 1.88 11.56
CA LEU A 100 -6.15 1.40 10.56
C LEU A 100 -7.16 0.37 11.08
N VAL A 101 -6.93 -0.27 12.24
CA VAL A 101 -7.79 -1.34 12.79
C VAL A 101 -8.99 -0.78 13.59
N GLN A 102 -9.41 0.46 13.34
CA GLN A 102 -10.56 1.08 14.01
C GLN A 102 -11.86 1.01 13.21
#